data_AF-K6GUU9-F1
#
_entry.id   AF-K6GUU9-F1
#
_cell.length_a   1.000
_cell.length_b   1.000
_cell.length_c   1.000
_cell.angle_alpha   90.00
_cell.angle_beta   90.00
_cell.angle_gamma   90.00
#
_symmetry.space_group_name_H-M   'P 1'
#
loop_
_entity.id
_entity.type
_entity.pdbx_description
1 polymer ?
#
loop_
_entity_poly.entity_id
_entity_poly.type
_entity_poly.pdbx_seq_one_letter_code
_entity_poly.pdbx_strand_id
1 'polypeptide(L)'
;MTALGVTLQFLGLLVFAAHNLRGGDLGLCASVLVLAGWLAARRDLARLLVGPALLAAGLVFAAAGRDMVAFRLAAGLPWLRLAGIMAGVVAVCLAGGLFAFTRRGEAFGRHGPGHVAARAAAFWIAVALLAVARAKVAFPILLLDRFAPGWGWLEITVLGLYAAWLTERMLAAPRTGPVRSRYWAAFSLVFFGQLALGLAGATVFLMTGALHLPVPALIAAGPAYRGGGYFMPILYLSTVLLVGPGWCSHLCYIGAADDACARLGRPVPRRLPAGRVWWRAATLALTVAGALVLRWLEVPLGVAVTAAAVFGLVGLGIMATFSRKTGVMVHCTMYCPIGLVGNLLGKISPWRVRIGEGCDGCGRCSRVCRYLALTPADLDKGRPGLSCTLCGDCLSACPGGRIGLRFPGLSPEAARQAFFALVVALHAVFLGVARI
;
A
#
# COMPACT_ATOMS: atom_id res chain seq x y z
N MET A 1 20.43 -34.34 -2.84
CA MET A 1 19.07 -33.83 -3.16
C MET A 1 18.89 -32.33 -2.91
N THR A 2 19.34 -31.77 -1.79
CA THR A 2 19.24 -30.30 -1.54
C THR A 2 20.01 -29.47 -2.58
N ALA A 3 21.25 -29.88 -2.89
CA ALA A 3 22.05 -29.23 -3.94
C ALA A 3 21.33 -29.24 -5.30
N LEU A 4 20.82 -30.40 -5.73
CA LEU A 4 20.05 -30.52 -6.98
C LEU A 4 18.83 -29.58 -7.02
N GLY A 5 18.04 -29.52 -5.94
CA GLY A 5 16.87 -28.64 -5.88
C GLY A 5 17.22 -27.16 -6.00
N VAL A 6 18.30 -26.72 -5.34
CA VAL A 6 18.81 -25.35 -5.45
C VAL A 6 19.37 -25.08 -6.85
N THR A 7 20.09 -26.03 -7.45
CA THR A 7 20.57 -25.93 -8.82
C THR A 7 19.42 -25.76 -9.81
N LEU A 8 18.33 -26.51 -9.65
CA LEU A 8 17.13 -26.36 -10.49
C LEU A 8 16.49 -24.98 -10.34
N GLN A 9 16.48 -24.40 -9.14
CA GLN A 9 16.00 -23.03 -8.94
C GLN A 9 16.87 -22.00 -9.67
N PHE A 10 18.19 -22.07 -9.52
CA PHE A 10 19.10 -21.17 -10.24
C PHE A 10 18.98 -21.34 -11.74
N LEU A 11 18.96 -22.58 -12.24
CA LEU A 11 18.82 -22.87 -13.66
C LEU A 11 17.50 -22.31 -14.21
N GLY A 12 16.39 -22.54 -13.52
CA GLY A 12 15.09 -22.00 -13.91
C GLY A 12 15.07 -20.46 -13.96
N LEU A 13 15.65 -19.79 -12.95
CA LEU A 13 15.75 -18.33 -12.92
C LEU A 13 16.64 -17.80 -14.04
N LEU A 14 17.81 -18.40 -14.26
CA LEU A 14 18.75 -17.95 -15.28
C LEU A 14 18.20 -18.16 -16.70
N VAL A 15 17.54 -19.30 -16.95
CA VAL A 15 16.88 -19.56 -18.24
C VAL A 15 15.74 -18.56 -18.46
N PHE A 16 14.95 -18.25 -17.44
CA PHE A 16 13.89 -17.25 -17.54
C PHE A 16 14.44 -15.83 -17.74
N ALA A 17 15.52 -15.45 -17.05
CA ALA A 17 16.20 -14.18 -17.27
C ALA A 17 16.75 -14.07 -18.71
N ALA A 18 17.42 -15.12 -19.21
CA ALA A 18 17.94 -15.18 -20.57
C ALA A 18 16.83 -15.09 -21.63
N HIS A 19 15.69 -15.74 -21.39
CA HIS A 19 14.51 -15.64 -22.27
C HIS A 19 14.02 -14.20 -22.38
N ASN A 20 13.88 -13.49 -21.25
CA ASN A 20 13.43 -12.10 -21.24
C ASN A 20 14.48 -11.14 -21.81
N LEU A 21 15.76 -11.39 -21.55
CA LEU A 21 16.86 -10.65 -22.17
C LEU A 21 16.81 -10.74 -23.70
N ARG A 22 16.60 -11.95 -24.23
CA ARG A 22 16.44 -12.17 -25.68
C ARG A 22 15.16 -11.53 -26.23
N GLY A 23 14.10 -11.49 -25.44
CA GLY A 23 12.84 -10.83 -25.77
C GLY A 23 12.87 -9.30 -25.65
N GLY A 24 13.97 -8.72 -25.18
CA GLY A 24 14.12 -7.26 -24.97
C GLY A 24 13.49 -6.72 -23.69
N ASP A 25 12.93 -7.56 -22.80
CA ASP A 25 12.38 -7.14 -21.51
C ASP A 25 13.48 -7.09 -20.45
N LEU A 26 14.25 -6.00 -20.47
CA LEU A 26 15.36 -5.76 -19.56
C LEU A 26 14.89 -5.62 -18.10
N GLY A 27 13.71 -5.04 -17.86
CA GLY A 27 13.16 -4.87 -16.52
C GLY A 27 12.80 -6.19 -15.86
N LEU A 28 12.18 -7.10 -16.61
CA LEU A 28 11.86 -8.44 -16.11
C LEU A 28 13.11 -9.29 -15.96
N CYS A 29 14.07 -9.20 -16.89
CA CYS A 29 15.38 -9.84 -16.74
C CYS A 29 16.07 -9.41 -15.43
N ALA A 30 16.20 -8.10 -15.19
CA ALA A 30 16.78 -7.56 -13.97
C ALA A 30 16.03 -8.02 -12.71
N SER A 31 14.69 -8.05 -12.75
CA SER A 31 13.86 -8.54 -11.65
C SER A 31 14.16 -9.99 -11.28
N VAL A 32 14.32 -10.85 -12.28
CA VAL A 32 14.63 -12.27 -12.09
C VAL A 32 16.05 -12.45 -11.54
N LEU A 33 17.02 -11.63 -11.99
CA LEU A 33 18.37 -11.62 -11.44
C LEU A 33 18.40 -11.15 -9.97
N VAL A 34 17.55 -10.19 -9.59
CA VAL A 34 17.37 -9.80 -8.18
C VAL A 34 16.87 -10.97 -7.34
N LEU A 35 15.89 -11.74 -7.83
CA LEU A 35 15.40 -12.95 -7.15
C LEU A 35 16.50 -14.03 -7.04
N ALA A 36 17.32 -14.20 -8.08
CA ALA A 36 18.48 -15.11 -8.04
C ALA A 36 19.52 -14.67 -7.01
N GLY A 37 19.79 -13.37 -6.90
CA GLY A 37 20.65 -12.80 -5.85
C GLY A 37 20.07 -13.04 -4.45
N TRP A 38 18.75 -12.95 -4.28
CA TRP A 38 18.08 -13.22 -3.01
C TRP A 38 18.20 -14.70 -2.59
N LEU A 39 18.09 -15.61 -3.56
CA LEU A 39 18.33 -17.04 -3.38
C LEU A 39 19.79 -17.32 -2.99
N ALA A 40 20.75 -16.71 -3.69
CA ALA A 40 22.17 -16.84 -3.42
C ALA A 40 22.56 -16.35 -2.02
N ALA A 41 21.93 -15.26 -1.58
CA ALA A 41 22.08 -14.72 -0.23
C ALA A 41 21.44 -15.60 0.86
N ARG A 42 20.74 -16.68 0.48
CA ARG A 42 20.05 -17.63 1.39
C ARG A 42 19.13 -16.92 2.38
N ARG A 43 18.42 -15.89 1.93
CA ARG A 43 17.46 -15.17 2.79
C ARG A 43 16.25 -16.07 3.07
N ASP A 44 15.72 -16.01 4.28
CA ASP A 44 14.52 -16.74 4.71
C ASP A 44 13.31 -16.53 3.78
N LEU A 45 13.15 -15.31 3.27
CA LEU A 45 12.08 -14.93 2.36
C LEU A 45 12.26 -15.53 0.96
N ALA A 46 13.48 -15.92 0.56
CA ALA A 46 13.79 -16.36 -0.80
C ALA A 46 12.89 -17.51 -1.26
N ARG A 47 12.59 -18.48 -0.39
CA ARG A 47 11.72 -19.60 -0.74
C ARG A 47 10.33 -19.17 -1.19
N LEU A 48 9.75 -18.17 -0.51
CA LEU A 48 8.38 -17.71 -0.77
C LEU A 48 8.32 -16.69 -1.91
N LEU A 49 9.46 -16.19 -2.40
CA LEU A 49 9.51 -15.34 -3.60
C LEU A 49 9.93 -16.15 -4.84
N VAL A 50 10.98 -16.97 -4.71
CA VAL A 50 11.53 -17.75 -5.82
C VAL A 50 10.59 -18.88 -6.22
N GLY A 51 9.97 -19.56 -5.25
CA GLY A 51 9.02 -20.65 -5.50
C GLY A 51 7.89 -20.24 -6.45
N PRO A 52 7.04 -19.28 -6.07
CA PRO A 52 5.95 -18.82 -6.93
C PRO A 52 6.44 -18.17 -8.24
N ALA A 53 7.57 -17.44 -8.23
CA ALA A 53 8.13 -16.85 -9.44
C ALA A 53 8.53 -17.92 -10.47
N LEU A 54 9.16 -19.01 -10.03
CA LEU A 54 9.52 -20.14 -10.89
C LEU A 54 8.31 -20.91 -11.39
N LEU A 55 7.28 -21.09 -10.56
CA LEU A 55 6.02 -21.69 -10.99
C LEU A 55 5.35 -20.84 -12.08
N ALA A 56 5.31 -19.51 -11.91
CA ALA A 56 4.81 -18.58 -12.91
C ALA A 56 5.66 -18.62 -14.20
N ALA A 57 6.99 -18.64 -14.09
CA ALA A 57 7.88 -18.79 -15.24
C ALA A 57 7.63 -20.12 -15.99
N GLY A 58 7.36 -21.21 -15.27
CA GLY A 58 6.97 -22.49 -15.86
C GLY A 58 5.68 -22.38 -16.68
N LEU A 59 4.68 -21.65 -16.21
CA LEU A 59 3.45 -21.39 -16.97
C LEU A 59 3.71 -20.53 -18.22
N VAL A 60 4.55 -19.50 -18.12
CA VAL A 60 4.95 -18.67 -19.26
C VAL A 60 5.66 -19.50 -20.32
N PHE A 61 6.61 -20.35 -19.92
CA PHE A 61 7.29 -21.25 -20.84
C PHE A 61 6.37 -22.32 -21.43
N ALA A 62 5.39 -22.81 -20.68
CA ALA A 62 4.40 -23.75 -21.19
C ALA A 62 3.52 -23.09 -22.29
N ALA A 63 3.08 -21.85 -22.07
CA ALA A 63 2.33 -21.09 -23.06
C ALA A 63 3.17 -20.83 -24.32
N ALA A 64 4.40 -20.34 -24.16
CA ALA A 64 5.31 -20.12 -25.28
C ALA A 64 5.62 -21.42 -26.05
N GLY A 65 5.85 -22.53 -25.33
CA GLY A 65 6.09 -23.83 -25.92
C GLY A 65 4.90 -24.34 -26.72
N ARG A 66 3.68 -24.18 -26.20
CA ARG A 66 2.44 -24.50 -26.92
C ARG A 66 2.33 -23.71 -28.22
N ASP A 67 2.56 -22.40 -28.18
CA ASP A 67 2.44 -21.52 -29.35
C ASP A 67 3.49 -21.87 -30.42
N MET A 68 4.73 -22.13 -30.01
CA MET A 68 5.80 -22.54 -30.92
C MET A 68 5.55 -23.92 -31.56
N VAL A 69 5.00 -24.87 -30.80
CA VAL A 69 4.63 -26.19 -31.33
C VAL A 69 3.44 -26.08 -32.28
N ALA A 70 2.41 -25.32 -31.92
CA ALA A 70 1.24 -25.09 -32.77
C ALA A 70 1.63 -24.45 -34.11
N PHE A 71 2.52 -23.45 -34.08
CA PHE A 71 3.07 -22.85 -35.30
C PHE A 71 3.78 -23.89 -36.18
N ARG A 72 4.64 -24.73 -35.60
CA ARG A 72 5.37 -25.75 -36.38
C ARG A 72 4.46 -26.82 -36.97
N LEU A 73 3.44 -27.25 -36.22
CA LEU A 73 2.42 -28.16 -36.72
C LEU A 73 1.68 -27.57 -37.92
N ALA A 74 1.24 -26.31 -37.82
CA ALA A 74 0.57 -25.61 -38.91
C ALA A 74 1.47 -25.44 -40.15
N ALA A 75 2.78 -25.27 -39.94
CA ALA A 75 3.77 -25.14 -41.01
C ALA A 75 4.32 -26.47 -41.55
N GLY A 76 3.85 -27.63 -41.05
CA GLY A 76 4.36 -28.94 -41.45
C GLY A 76 5.83 -29.20 -41.07
N LEU A 77 6.37 -28.47 -40.09
CA LEU A 77 7.77 -28.55 -39.67
C LEU A 77 7.97 -29.57 -38.53
N PRO A 78 9.19 -30.17 -38.39
CA PRO A 78 9.50 -31.04 -37.26
C PRO A 78 9.35 -30.32 -35.91
N TRP A 79 8.48 -30.84 -35.04
CA TRP A 79 8.11 -30.18 -33.78
C TRP A 79 8.51 -30.98 -32.52
N LEU A 80 8.74 -32.30 -32.64
CA LEU A 80 8.95 -33.20 -31.49
C LEU A 80 10.15 -32.80 -30.62
N ARG A 81 11.29 -32.45 -31.26
CA ARG A 81 12.49 -31.99 -30.54
C ARG A 81 12.22 -30.70 -29.77
N LEU A 82 11.51 -29.74 -30.38
CA LEU A 82 11.14 -28.49 -29.70
C LEU A 82 10.25 -28.79 -28.49
N ALA A 83 9.22 -29.61 -28.66
CA ALA A 83 8.30 -29.97 -27.60
C ALA A 83 9.04 -30.59 -26.41
N GLY A 84 9.99 -31.51 -26.66
CA GLY A 84 10.83 -32.11 -25.62
C GLY A 84 11.71 -31.08 -24.89
N ILE A 85 12.33 -30.14 -25.62
CA ILE A 85 13.14 -29.08 -25.00
C ILE A 85 12.27 -28.18 -24.11
N MET A 86 11.12 -27.71 -24.62
CA MET A 86 10.23 -26.83 -23.87
C MET A 86 9.62 -27.54 -22.65
N ALA A 87 9.24 -28.81 -22.78
CA ALA A 87 8.79 -29.63 -21.66
C ALA A 87 9.89 -29.76 -20.58
N GLY A 88 11.15 -29.94 -20.99
CA GLY A 88 12.30 -29.95 -20.08
C GLY A 88 12.49 -28.63 -19.34
N VAL A 89 12.42 -27.49 -20.04
CA VAL A 89 12.51 -26.15 -19.41
C VAL A 89 11.37 -25.94 -18.41
N VAL A 90 10.13 -26.28 -18.79
CA VAL A 90 8.97 -26.21 -17.89
C VAL A 90 9.19 -27.10 -16.67
N ALA A 91 9.65 -28.34 -16.85
CA ALA A 91 9.92 -29.26 -15.75
C ALA A 91 10.99 -28.72 -14.78
N VAL A 92 12.06 -28.09 -15.28
CA VAL A 92 13.08 -27.44 -14.45
C VAL A 92 12.45 -26.33 -13.59
N CYS A 93 11.67 -25.43 -14.21
CA CYS A 93 11.00 -24.34 -13.50
C CYS A 93 10.01 -24.88 -12.45
N LEU A 94 9.17 -25.84 -12.80
CA LEU A 94 8.20 -26.42 -11.87
C LEU A 94 8.88 -27.19 -10.72
N ALA A 95 9.89 -28.02 -11.01
CA ALA A 95 10.61 -28.77 -9.99
C ALA A 95 11.38 -27.83 -9.05
N GLY A 96 12.06 -26.80 -9.58
CA GLY A 96 12.72 -25.78 -8.77
C GLY A 96 11.73 -24.99 -7.91
N GLY A 97 10.59 -24.60 -8.48
CA GLY A 97 9.52 -23.89 -7.79
C GLY A 97 8.92 -24.71 -6.65
N LEU A 98 8.57 -25.97 -6.89
CA LEU A 98 8.04 -26.89 -5.88
C LEU A 98 9.07 -27.23 -4.80
N PHE A 99 10.36 -27.34 -5.17
CA PHE A 99 11.42 -27.59 -4.20
C PHE A 99 11.48 -26.51 -3.09
N ALA A 100 11.13 -25.25 -3.41
CA ALA A 100 11.13 -24.14 -2.45
C ALA A 100 10.20 -24.39 -1.24
N PHE A 101 9.15 -25.19 -1.41
CA PHE A 101 8.16 -25.49 -0.38
C PHE A 101 8.46 -26.79 0.39
N THR A 102 9.56 -27.48 0.06
CA THR A 102 9.98 -28.67 0.79
C THR A 102 10.71 -28.31 2.09
N ARG A 103 10.75 -29.24 3.06
CA ARG A 103 11.55 -29.08 4.30
C ARG A 103 13.02 -28.78 4.03
N ARG A 104 13.57 -29.32 2.92
CA ARG A 104 14.96 -29.10 2.50
C ARG A 104 15.16 -27.71 1.90
N GLY A 105 14.17 -27.19 1.16
CA GLY A 105 14.17 -25.82 0.67
C GLY A 105 14.06 -24.81 1.82
N GLU A 106 13.26 -25.11 2.85
CA GLU A 106 13.20 -24.33 4.08
C GLU A 106 14.52 -24.33 4.84
N ALA A 107 15.14 -25.50 5.02
CA ALA A 107 16.43 -25.63 5.70
C ALA A 107 17.60 -24.97 4.94
N PHE A 108 17.46 -24.71 3.64
CA PHE A 108 18.47 -23.99 2.85
C PHE A 108 18.54 -22.49 3.20
N GLY A 109 17.41 -21.90 3.57
CA GLY A 109 17.34 -20.51 4.00
C GLY A 109 18.01 -20.32 5.37
N ARG A 110 18.76 -19.23 5.54
CA ARG A 110 19.18 -18.79 6.87
C ARG A 110 17.95 -18.39 7.66
N HIS A 111 17.95 -18.72 8.95
CA HIS A 111 16.95 -18.20 9.87
C HIS A 111 16.98 -16.67 9.81
N GLY A 112 15.82 -16.10 9.53
CA GLY A 112 15.66 -14.67 9.41
C GLY A 112 14.62 -14.15 10.40
N PRO A 113 14.29 -12.86 10.30
CA PRO A 113 13.30 -12.25 11.15
C PRO A 113 11.94 -12.96 10.98
N GLY A 114 11.22 -13.15 12.08
CA GLY A 114 9.93 -13.85 12.11
C GLY A 114 8.90 -13.25 11.15
N HIS A 115 7.73 -13.90 11.04
CA HIS A 115 6.61 -13.45 10.19
C HIS A 115 6.89 -13.52 8.67
N VAL A 116 7.68 -14.49 8.22
CA VAL A 116 8.04 -14.69 6.80
C VAL A 116 6.81 -14.75 5.88
N ALA A 117 5.72 -15.38 6.32
CA ALA A 117 4.46 -15.44 5.56
C ALA A 117 3.83 -14.06 5.33
N ALA A 118 3.79 -13.20 6.36
CA ALA A 118 3.23 -11.85 6.24
C ALA A 118 4.08 -10.97 5.30
N ARG A 119 5.41 -11.11 5.38
CA ARG A 119 6.36 -10.41 4.49
C ARG A 119 6.18 -10.84 3.03
N ALA A 120 6.05 -12.14 2.79
CA ALA A 120 5.80 -12.68 1.45
C ALA A 120 4.42 -12.28 0.91
N ALA A 121 3.38 -12.27 1.75
CA ALA A 121 2.06 -11.78 1.38
C ALA A 121 2.11 -10.30 0.96
N ALA A 122 2.81 -9.45 1.72
CA ALA A 122 2.97 -8.04 1.37
C ALA A 122 3.68 -7.86 0.02
N PHE A 123 4.75 -8.63 -0.22
CA PHE A 123 5.45 -8.66 -1.51
C PHE A 123 4.49 -9.00 -2.66
N TRP A 124 3.81 -10.14 -2.58
CA TRP A 124 2.99 -10.64 -3.68
C TRP A 124 1.72 -9.83 -3.92
N ILE A 125 1.11 -9.27 -2.86
CA ILE A 125 -0.02 -8.34 -3.01
C ILE A 125 0.45 -7.09 -3.77
N ALA A 126 1.59 -6.51 -3.40
CA ALA A 126 2.12 -5.33 -4.08
C ALA A 126 2.48 -5.65 -5.54
N VAL A 127 3.19 -6.75 -5.79
CA VAL A 127 3.57 -7.20 -7.13
C VAL A 127 2.35 -7.45 -8.01
N ALA A 128 1.35 -8.19 -7.51
CA ALA A 128 0.14 -8.50 -8.27
C ALA A 128 -0.65 -7.25 -8.62
N LEU A 129 -0.88 -6.35 -7.65
CA LEU A 129 -1.64 -5.12 -7.89
C LEU A 129 -0.93 -4.19 -8.87
N LEU A 130 0.39 -3.99 -8.72
CA LEU A 130 1.16 -3.16 -9.66
C LEU A 130 1.27 -3.79 -11.04
N ALA A 131 1.43 -5.12 -11.14
CA ALA A 131 1.45 -5.81 -12.43
C ALA A 131 0.11 -5.70 -13.15
N VAL A 132 -1.02 -5.87 -12.45
CA VAL A 132 -2.36 -5.65 -13.01
C VAL A 132 -2.54 -4.20 -13.43
N ALA A 133 -2.14 -3.24 -12.61
CA ALA A 133 -2.23 -1.83 -12.93
C ALA A 133 -1.42 -1.50 -14.20
N ARG A 134 -0.18 -1.99 -14.30
CA ARG A 134 0.67 -1.85 -15.49
C ARG A 134 0.06 -2.48 -16.74
N ALA A 135 -0.54 -3.66 -16.62
CA ALA A 135 -1.11 -4.39 -17.75
C ALA A 135 -2.45 -3.83 -18.25
N LYS A 136 -3.21 -3.13 -17.40
CA LYS A 136 -4.57 -2.66 -17.73
C LYS A 136 -4.66 -1.20 -18.08
N VAL A 137 -3.64 -0.41 -17.76
CA VAL A 137 -3.65 1.03 -17.96
C VAL A 137 -2.92 1.36 -19.27
N ALA A 138 -3.52 2.23 -20.09
CA ALA A 138 -3.03 2.55 -21.43
C ALA A 138 -1.80 3.49 -21.47
N PHE A 139 -1.36 3.98 -20.32
CA PHE A 139 -0.22 4.88 -20.17
C PHE A 139 0.80 4.29 -19.19
N PRO A 140 2.08 4.70 -19.22
CA PRO A 140 3.11 4.15 -18.33
C PRO A 140 2.81 4.53 -16.87
N ILE A 141 2.11 3.66 -16.13
CA ILE A 141 1.63 3.91 -14.75
C ILE A 141 2.73 3.85 -13.68
N LEU A 142 3.88 3.24 -13.98
CA LEU A 142 5.04 3.11 -13.09
C LEU A 142 6.08 4.16 -13.42
N LEU A 143 6.65 4.83 -12.40
CA LEU A 143 7.48 6.02 -12.58
C LEU A 143 8.73 5.71 -13.42
N LEU A 144 9.36 4.57 -13.16
CA LEU A 144 10.55 4.12 -13.87
C LEU A 144 10.25 3.82 -15.34
N ASP A 145 9.07 3.28 -15.68
CA ASP A 145 8.67 3.07 -17.09
C ASP A 145 8.58 4.37 -17.89
N ARG A 146 8.44 5.54 -17.23
CA ARG A 146 8.45 6.85 -17.92
C ARG A 146 9.85 7.32 -18.26
N PHE A 147 10.80 7.12 -17.35
CA PHE A 147 12.20 7.52 -17.54
C PHE A 147 12.99 6.49 -18.36
N ALA A 148 12.64 5.22 -18.21
CA ALA A 148 13.29 4.08 -18.84
C ALA A 148 12.21 3.05 -19.24
N PRO A 149 11.62 3.18 -20.45
CA PRO A 149 10.60 2.25 -20.92
C PRO A 149 11.04 0.78 -20.84
N GLY A 150 10.19 -0.08 -20.29
CA GLY A 150 10.47 -1.51 -20.12
C GLY A 150 11.07 -1.88 -18.77
N TRP A 151 11.43 -0.90 -17.92
CA TRP A 151 12.00 -1.15 -16.60
C TRP A 151 10.97 -1.27 -15.47
N GLY A 152 9.68 -1.12 -15.76
CA GLY A 152 8.62 -1.17 -14.75
C GLY A 152 8.56 -2.47 -13.94
N TRP A 153 8.92 -3.62 -14.51
CA TRP A 153 9.01 -4.87 -13.75
C TRP A 153 10.05 -4.81 -12.62
N LEU A 154 11.17 -4.10 -12.85
CA LEU A 154 12.17 -3.89 -11.81
C LEU A 154 11.61 -3.00 -10.69
N GLU A 155 10.92 -1.92 -11.03
CA GLU A 155 10.23 -1.07 -10.05
C GLU A 155 9.20 -1.87 -9.23
N ILE A 156 8.39 -2.71 -9.89
CA ILE A 156 7.43 -3.62 -9.24
C ILE A 156 8.14 -4.51 -8.21
N THR A 157 9.24 -5.13 -8.61
CA THR A 157 10.01 -6.05 -7.75
C THR A 157 10.62 -5.30 -6.57
N VAL A 158 11.20 -4.11 -6.79
CA VAL A 158 11.77 -3.27 -5.74
C VAL A 158 10.70 -2.80 -4.75
N LEU A 159 9.53 -2.38 -5.23
CA LEU A 159 8.41 -1.99 -4.37
C LEU A 159 7.83 -3.18 -3.59
N GLY A 160 7.79 -4.37 -4.18
CA GLY A 160 7.45 -5.60 -3.48
C GLY A 160 8.44 -5.91 -2.35
N LEU A 161 9.75 -5.81 -2.62
CA LEU A 161 10.78 -6.02 -1.59
C LEU A 161 10.71 -4.95 -0.50
N TYR A 162 10.43 -3.70 -0.86
CA TYR A 162 10.15 -2.61 0.08
C TYR A 162 8.95 -2.94 0.97
N ALA A 163 7.85 -3.46 0.40
CA ALA A 163 6.67 -3.87 1.17
C ALA A 163 6.99 -5.00 2.16
N ALA A 164 7.76 -6.01 1.74
CA ALA A 164 8.21 -7.09 2.61
C ALA A 164 9.09 -6.58 3.76
N TRP A 165 10.07 -5.73 3.45
CA TRP A 165 10.96 -5.11 4.43
C TRP A 165 10.19 -4.23 5.43
N LEU A 166 9.26 -3.41 4.95
CA LEU A 166 8.49 -2.51 5.81
C LEU A 166 7.52 -3.29 6.70
N THR A 167 6.94 -4.38 6.19
CA THR A 167 6.08 -5.28 6.98
C THR A 167 6.86 -5.90 8.14
N GLU A 168 8.08 -6.38 7.88
CA GLU A 168 9.00 -6.87 8.92
C GLU A 168 9.26 -5.79 9.98
N ARG A 169 9.64 -4.58 9.55
CA ARG A 169 9.89 -3.44 10.44
C ARG A 169 8.68 -3.09 11.29
N MET A 170 7.47 -3.13 10.72
CA MET A 170 6.23 -2.82 11.43
C MET A 170 5.85 -3.89 12.46
N LEU A 171 6.04 -5.17 12.12
CA LEU A 171 5.70 -6.28 13.01
C LEU A 171 6.71 -6.43 14.15
N ALA A 172 8.01 -6.27 13.85
CA ALA A 172 9.08 -6.37 14.85
C ALA A 172 9.24 -5.12 15.73
N ALA A 173 8.65 -3.98 15.36
CA ALA A 173 8.84 -2.73 16.09
C ALA A 173 8.24 -2.79 17.51
N PRO A 174 9.04 -2.49 18.56
CA PRO A 174 8.53 -2.30 19.91
C PRO A 174 7.54 -1.13 19.99
N ARG A 175 7.64 -0.16 19.08
CA ARG A 175 6.71 0.96 18.92
C ARG A 175 6.41 1.16 17.43
N THR A 176 5.16 0.89 17.05
CA THR A 176 4.68 1.01 15.66
C THR A 176 4.57 2.45 15.19
N GLY A 177 4.21 3.38 16.10
CA GLY A 177 3.95 4.78 15.75
C GLY A 177 5.10 5.52 15.05
N PRO A 178 6.35 5.47 15.55
CA PRO A 178 7.48 6.10 14.88
C PRO A 178 7.77 5.51 13.49
N VAL A 179 7.68 4.19 13.34
CA VAL A 179 7.88 3.53 12.03
C VAL A 179 6.81 3.98 11.05
N ARG A 180 5.54 3.94 11.47
CA ARG A 180 4.39 4.42 10.69
C ARG A 180 4.56 5.87 10.24
N SER A 181 4.85 6.76 11.18
CA SER A 181 5.01 8.19 10.89
C SER A 181 6.11 8.45 9.85
N ARG A 182 7.25 7.73 9.93
CA ARG A 182 8.38 7.90 9.01
C ARG A 182 8.05 7.50 7.58
N TYR A 183 7.54 6.29 7.35
CA TYR A 183 7.25 5.87 5.97
C TYR A 183 6.07 6.64 5.40
N TRP A 184 5.11 7.03 6.25
CA TRP A 184 3.95 7.79 5.81
C TRP A 184 4.33 9.22 5.41
N ALA A 185 5.24 9.86 6.16
CA ALA A 185 5.85 11.13 5.79
C ALA A 185 6.68 11.02 4.51
N ALA A 186 7.47 9.94 4.34
CA ALA A 186 8.23 9.70 3.12
C ALA A 186 7.32 9.61 1.88
N PHE A 187 6.18 8.92 1.99
CA PHE A 187 5.18 8.89 0.92
C PHE A 187 4.60 10.26 0.60
N SER A 188 4.24 11.06 1.61
CA SER A 188 3.78 12.43 1.38
C SER A 188 4.85 13.29 0.71
N LEU A 189 6.12 13.14 1.12
CA LEU A 189 7.24 13.87 0.52
C LEU A 189 7.43 13.47 -0.95
N VAL A 190 7.39 12.18 -1.27
CA VAL A 190 7.49 11.70 -2.65
C VAL A 190 6.33 12.22 -3.49
N PHE A 191 5.10 12.15 -2.99
CA PHE A 191 3.91 12.60 -3.70
C PHE A 191 3.93 14.11 -3.99
N PHE A 192 4.15 14.95 -2.96
CA PHE A 192 4.20 16.40 -3.15
C PHE A 192 5.48 16.88 -3.84
N GLY A 193 6.59 16.15 -3.70
CA GLY A 193 7.83 16.41 -4.43
C GLY A 193 7.63 16.23 -5.93
N GLN A 194 6.96 15.15 -6.36
CA GLN A 194 6.59 14.95 -7.76
C GLN A 194 5.65 16.07 -8.27
N LEU A 195 4.67 16.49 -7.46
CA LEU A 195 3.82 17.63 -7.82
C LEU A 195 4.63 18.90 -8.03
N ALA A 196 5.50 19.24 -7.08
CA ALA A 196 6.29 20.46 -7.12
C ALA A 196 7.23 20.48 -8.35
N LEU A 197 7.90 19.36 -8.63
CA LEU A 197 8.73 19.20 -9.82
C LEU A 197 7.91 19.31 -11.11
N GLY A 198 6.73 18.68 -11.15
CA GLY A 198 5.79 18.77 -12.25
C GLY A 198 5.35 20.21 -12.55
N LEU A 199 4.96 20.95 -11.50
CA LEU A 199 4.59 22.36 -11.59
C LEU A 199 5.76 23.29 -11.95
N ALA A 200 6.99 22.92 -11.58
CA ALA A 200 8.21 23.65 -11.92
C ALA A 200 8.68 23.39 -13.37
N GLY A 201 7.96 22.58 -14.15
CA GLY A 201 8.23 22.34 -15.58
C GLY A 201 8.72 20.94 -15.92
N ALA A 202 9.00 20.08 -14.91
CA ALA A 202 9.34 18.67 -15.16
C ALA A 202 8.07 17.83 -15.38
N THR A 203 7.38 18.07 -16.51
CA THR A 203 6.06 17.52 -16.83
C THR A 203 6.01 15.99 -16.86
N VAL A 204 7.15 15.29 -16.95
CA VAL A 204 7.26 13.83 -16.78
C VAL A 204 6.68 13.32 -15.45
N PHE A 205 6.65 14.16 -14.42
CA PHE A 205 6.05 13.85 -13.12
C PHE A 205 4.54 14.08 -13.07
N LEU A 206 3.94 14.74 -14.07
CA LEU A 206 2.50 14.92 -14.21
C LEU A 206 1.91 13.78 -15.05
N MET A 207 0.71 13.29 -14.73
CA MET A 207 0.04 12.20 -15.43
C MET A 207 -0.70 12.64 -16.67
N THR A 208 -1.31 13.80 -16.61
CA THR A 208 -2.19 14.33 -17.64
C THR A 208 -1.98 15.83 -17.71
N GLY A 209 -2.22 16.46 -18.87
CA GLY A 209 -2.21 17.92 -19.01
C GLY A 209 -3.28 18.66 -18.16
N ALA A 210 -3.99 17.96 -17.27
CA ALA A 210 -4.93 18.51 -16.31
C ALA A 210 -4.36 18.45 -14.89
N LEU A 211 -4.37 19.60 -14.20
CA LEU A 211 -3.93 19.72 -12.81
C LEU A 211 -4.95 19.07 -11.86
N HIS A 212 -4.60 17.93 -11.25
CA HIS A 212 -5.39 17.35 -10.16
C HIS A 212 -4.89 17.89 -8.83
N LEU A 213 -5.62 18.83 -8.25
CA LEU A 213 -5.26 19.40 -6.97
C LEU A 213 -5.34 18.32 -5.86
N PRO A 214 -4.27 18.09 -5.07
CA PRO A 214 -4.21 17.03 -4.07
C PRO A 214 -4.88 17.43 -2.76
N VAL A 215 -6.19 17.70 -2.82
CA VAL A 215 -6.99 18.03 -1.65
C VAL A 215 -7.99 16.90 -1.43
N PRO A 216 -7.90 16.12 -0.33
CA PRO A 216 -8.78 14.98 -0.10
C PRO A 216 -10.27 15.32 -0.23
N ALA A 217 -10.70 16.52 0.15
CA ALA A 217 -12.08 16.97 -0.02
C ALA A 217 -12.61 16.82 -1.46
N LEU A 218 -11.74 16.91 -2.47
CA LEU A 218 -12.09 16.71 -3.88
C LEU A 218 -12.47 15.27 -4.24
N ILE A 219 -12.17 14.29 -3.38
CA ILE A 219 -12.70 12.92 -3.54
C ILE A 219 -14.23 12.96 -3.54
N ALA A 220 -14.86 13.81 -2.74
CA ALA A 220 -16.32 13.99 -2.74
C ALA A 220 -16.76 15.19 -3.60
N ALA A 221 -16.08 16.34 -3.45
CA ALA A 221 -16.47 17.59 -4.10
C ALA A 221 -16.27 17.56 -5.62
N GLY A 222 -15.20 16.92 -6.10
CA GLY A 222 -14.85 16.91 -7.52
C GLY A 222 -15.93 16.27 -8.40
N PRO A 223 -16.41 15.05 -8.08
CA PRO A 223 -17.55 14.45 -8.78
C PRO A 223 -18.86 15.18 -8.56
N ALA A 224 -19.10 15.74 -7.37
CA ALA A 224 -20.31 16.53 -7.10
C ALA A 224 -20.39 17.78 -7.98
N TYR A 225 -19.27 18.45 -8.21
CA TYR A 225 -19.18 19.62 -9.09
C TYR A 225 -19.19 19.24 -10.58
N ARG A 226 -18.38 18.26 -11.01
CA ARG A 226 -18.22 17.89 -12.43
C ARG A 226 -19.28 16.94 -12.98
N GLY A 227 -20.02 16.23 -12.12
CA GLY A 227 -20.90 15.14 -12.54
C GLY A 227 -20.17 13.92 -13.12
N GLY A 228 -18.86 13.78 -12.86
CA GLY A 228 -18.01 12.73 -13.43
C GLY A 228 -16.64 12.63 -12.75
N GLY A 229 -15.71 11.84 -13.33
CA GLY A 229 -14.36 11.69 -12.79
C GLY A 229 -14.29 10.83 -11.52
N TYR A 230 -14.89 9.64 -11.56
CA TYR A 230 -15.07 8.74 -10.42
C TYR A 230 -13.83 7.93 -10.01
N PHE A 231 -12.69 8.12 -10.68
CA PHE A 231 -11.47 7.37 -10.37
C PHE A 231 -11.06 7.50 -8.89
N MET A 232 -10.95 8.73 -8.37
CA MET A 232 -10.57 8.96 -6.97
C MET A 232 -11.59 8.41 -5.96
N PRO A 233 -12.92 8.60 -6.13
CA PRO A 233 -13.92 7.89 -5.34
C PRO A 233 -13.77 6.38 -5.36
N ILE A 234 -13.60 5.76 -6.52
CA ILE A 234 -13.48 4.30 -6.66
C ILE A 234 -12.20 3.80 -5.98
N LEU A 235 -11.08 4.48 -6.17
CA LEU A 235 -9.81 4.16 -5.50
C LEU A 235 -9.94 4.30 -3.98
N TYR A 236 -10.56 5.38 -3.51
CA TYR A 236 -10.80 5.62 -2.09
C TYR A 236 -11.72 4.56 -1.48
N LEU A 237 -12.86 4.28 -2.10
CA LEU A 237 -13.83 3.29 -1.62
C LEU A 237 -13.25 1.89 -1.61
N SER A 238 -12.62 1.46 -2.70
CA SER A 238 -12.00 0.13 -2.78
C SER A 238 -10.95 -0.08 -1.68
N THR A 239 -10.11 0.92 -1.42
CA THR A 239 -9.10 0.83 -0.35
C THR A 239 -9.69 0.97 1.06
N VAL A 240 -10.74 1.76 1.27
CA VAL A 240 -11.47 1.78 2.55
C VAL A 240 -12.17 0.45 2.82
N LEU A 241 -12.66 -0.27 1.81
CA LEU A 241 -13.20 -1.61 2.01
C LEU A 241 -12.10 -2.59 2.47
N LEU A 242 -10.91 -2.51 1.86
CA LEU A 242 -9.77 -3.38 2.17
C LEU A 242 -9.15 -3.13 3.56
N VAL A 243 -8.90 -1.87 3.94
CA VAL A 243 -8.17 -1.51 5.17
C VAL A 243 -8.96 -0.62 6.14
N GLY A 244 -10.25 -0.42 5.89
CA GLY A 244 -11.11 0.41 6.74
C GLY A 244 -10.63 1.87 6.80
N PRO A 245 -10.77 2.54 7.95
CA PRO A 245 -10.26 3.89 8.12
C PRO A 245 -8.71 3.94 8.22
N GLY A 246 -8.02 2.79 8.07
CA GLY A 246 -6.58 2.68 7.87
C GLY A 246 -6.06 3.53 6.71
N TRP A 247 -6.89 3.77 5.69
CA TRP A 247 -6.57 4.68 4.59
C TRP A 247 -6.11 6.05 5.10
N CYS A 248 -6.82 6.63 6.08
CA CYS A 248 -6.51 7.94 6.64
C CYS A 248 -5.20 8.00 7.42
N SER A 249 -4.63 6.86 7.84
CA SER A 249 -3.46 6.78 8.71
C SER A 249 -2.23 6.13 8.08
N HIS A 250 -2.38 5.60 6.86
CA HIS A 250 -1.33 4.88 6.13
C HIS A 250 -1.19 5.28 4.65
N LEU A 251 -2.29 5.72 4.02
CA LEU A 251 -2.36 5.94 2.56
C LEU A 251 -2.67 7.39 2.15
N CYS A 252 -3.23 8.20 3.06
CA CYS A 252 -3.53 9.60 2.79
C CYS A 252 -2.27 10.47 2.94
N TYR A 253 -1.80 11.10 1.86
CA TYR A 253 -0.63 11.98 1.89
C TYR A 253 -0.83 13.21 2.80
N ILE A 254 -2.01 13.83 2.80
CA ILE A 254 -2.34 14.95 3.71
C ILE A 254 -2.35 14.53 5.18
N GLY A 255 -2.83 13.32 5.48
CA GLY A 255 -2.84 12.82 6.84
C GLY A 255 -1.42 12.69 7.40
N ALA A 256 -0.43 12.36 6.55
CA ALA A 256 0.97 12.27 6.97
C ALA A 256 1.53 13.63 7.39
N ALA A 257 1.20 14.69 6.65
CA ALA A 257 1.57 16.06 7.01
C ALA A 257 0.97 16.47 8.36
N ASP A 258 -0.30 16.15 8.59
CA ASP A 258 -0.98 16.42 9.87
C ASP A 258 -0.36 15.63 11.05
N ASP A 259 -0.02 14.35 10.84
CA ASP A 259 0.67 13.52 11.84
C ASP A 259 2.07 14.07 12.17
N ALA A 260 2.82 14.51 11.15
CA ALA A 260 4.12 15.14 11.33
C ALA A 260 3.98 16.45 12.14
N CYS A 261 3.08 17.35 11.76
CA CYS A 261 2.82 18.59 12.50
C CYS A 261 2.43 18.32 13.96
N ALA A 262 1.52 17.36 14.19
CA ALA A 262 1.08 17.00 15.54
C ALA A 262 2.24 16.44 16.40
N ARG A 263 3.12 15.63 15.82
CA ARG A 263 4.28 15.05 16.54
C ARG A 263 5.40 16.06 16.79
N LEU A 264 5.62 16.99 15.87
CA LEU A 264 6.60 18.08 16.01
C LEU A 264 6.24 19.07 17.13
N GLY A 265 4.96 19.14 17.50
CA GLY A 265 4.48 20.10 18.49
C GLY A 265 4.50 19.57 19.92
N ARG A 266 3.64 18.59 20.25
CA ARG A 266 3.55 18.04 21.61
C ARG A 266 3.75 16.53 21.62
N PRO A 267 4.47 15.95 22.59
CA PRO A 267 4.64 14.50 22.69
C PRO A 267 3.35 13.76 23.07
N VAL A 268 2.47 14.40 23.85
CA VAL A 268 1.17 13.86 24.28
C VAL A 268 0.04 14.75 23.74
N PRO A 269 -0.97 14.18 23.07
CA PRO A 269 -2.10 14.93 22.54
C PRO A 269 -2.93 15.57 23.66
N ARG A 270 -3.27 16.85 23.52
CA ARG A 270 -4.20 17.54 24.42
C ARG A 270 -5.61 16.97 24.23
N ARG A 271 -6.40 16.94 25.30
CA ARG A 271 -7.85 16.76 25.17
C ARG A 271 -8.45 17.96 24.45
N LEU A 272 -9.33 17.69 23.50
CA LEU A 272 -10.11 18.69 22.78
C LEU A 272 -11.58 18.61 23.23
N PRO A 273 -12.35 19.71 23.04
CA PRO A 273 -13.77 19.72 23.35
C PRO A 273 -14.53 18.57 22.67
N ALA A 274 -15.68 18.23 23.25
CA ALA A 274 -16.65 17.36 22.60
C ALA A 274 -17.17 18.01 21.30
N GLY A 275 -17.83 17.21 20.44
CA GLY A 275 -18.42 17.73 19.19
C GLY A 275 -17.51 17.78 17.97
N ARG A 276 -16.31 17.17 18.01
CA ARG A 276 -15.42 17.04 16.83
C ARG A 276 -16.10 16.41 15.61
N VAL A 277 -17.00 15.46 15.84
CA VAL A 277 -17.78 14.81 14.78
C VAL A 277 -18.69 15.80 14.06
N TRP A 278 -19.27 16.77 14.79
CA TRP A 278 -20.12 17.81 14.21
C TRP A 278 -19.33 18.73 13.28
N TRP A 279 -18.11 19.11 13.67
CA TRP A 279 -17.23 19.88 12.79
C TRP A 279 -16.95 19.15 11.47
N ARG A 280 -16.65 17.84 11.51
CA ARG A 280 -16.43 17.07 10.28
C ARG A 280 -17.71 16.88 9.46
N ALA A 281 -18.86 16.74 10.12
CA ALA A 281 -20.15 16.64 9.44
C ALA A 281 -20.50 17.97 8.76
N ALA A 282 -20.27 19.09 9.43
CA ALA A 282 -20.44 20.43 8.88
C ALA A 282 -19.50 20.65 7.70
N THR A 283 -18.20 20.34 7.81
CA THR A 283 -17.28 20.50 6.68
C THR A 283 -17.61 19.59 5.51
N LEU A 284 -18.07 18.35 5.76
CA LEU A 284 -18.56 17.46 4.71
C LEU A 284 -19.79 18.03 4.01
N ALA A 285 -20.80 18.46 4.78
CA ALA A 285 -22.02 19.05 4.25
C ALA A 285 -21.71 20.31 3.43
N LEU A 286 -20.89 21.23 3.96
CA LEU A 286 -20.48 22.46 3.26
C LEU A 286 -19.67 22.16 2.00
N THR A 287 -18.78 21.17 2.04
CA THR A 287 -17.97 20.78 0.87
C THR A 287 -18.85 20.24 -0.26
N VAL A 288 -19.79 19.34 0.05
CA VAL A 288 -20.67 18.74 -0.95
C VAL A 288 -21.72 19.74 -1.43
N ALA A 289 -22.41 20.44 -0.52
CA ALA A 289 -23.39 21.46 -0.86
C ALA A 289 -22.75 22.59 -1.67
N GLY A 290 -21.58 23.07 -1.26
CA GLY A 290 -20.82 24.08 -2.00
C GLY A 290 -20.50 23.62 -3.41
N ALA A 291 -20.00 22.40 -3.59
CA ALA A 291 -19.74 21.85 -4.92
C ALA A 291 -21.01 21.75 -5.80
N LEU A 292 -22.14 21.35 -5.22
CA LEU A 292 -23.42 21.26 -5.92
C LEU A 292 -23.98 22.64 -6.28
N VAL A 293 -23.85 23.63 -5.39
CA VAL A 293 -24.26 25.03 -5.65
C VAL A 293 -23.41 25.63 -6.75
N LEU A 294 -22.08 25.45 -6.70
CA LEU A 294 -21.18 25.91 -7.77
C LEU A 294 -21.55 25.28 -9.12
N ARG A 295 -21.96 24.02 -9.13
CA ARG A 295 -22.45 23.34 -10.33
C ARG A 295 -23.78 23.91 -10.81
N TRP A 296 -24.73 24.10 -9.91
CA TRP A 296 -26.07 24.61 -10.23
C TRP A 296 -26.03 26.05 -10.77
N LEU A 297 -25.11 26.87 -10.25
CA LEU A 297 -24.84 28.23 -10.73
C LEU A 297 -23.91 28.29 -11.95
N GLU A 298 -23.51 27.14 -12.51
CA GLU A 298 -22.60 27.03 -13.66
C GLU A 298 -21.30 27.82 -13.51
N VAL A 299 -20.78 27.90 -12.28
CA VAL A 299 -19.58 28.68 -11.95
C VAL A 299 -18.37 28.11 -12.71
N PRO A 300 -17.52 28.95 -13.33
CA PRO A 300 -16.36 28.48 -14.08
C PRO A 300 -15.39 27.62 -13.25
N LEU A 301 -14.78 26.62 -13.90
CA LEU A 301 -13.86 25.66 -13.26
C LEU A 301 -12.72 26.36 -12.49
N GLY A 302 -12.17 27.45 -13.02
CA GLY A 302 -11.10 28.21 -12.37
C GLY A 302 -11.48 28.70 -10.98
N VAL A 303 -12.71 29.18 -10.79
CA VAL A 303 -13.20 29.63 -9.47
C VAL A 303 -13.36 28.44 -8.52
N ALA A 304 -13.92 27.33 -9.00
CA ALA A 304 -14.07 26.12 -8.20
C ALA A 304 -12.72 25.53 -7.76
N VAL A 305 -11.73 25.52 -8.64
CA VAL A 305 -10.35 25.09 -8.34
C VAL A 305 -9.69 26.04 -7.33
N THR A 306 -9.85 27.36 -7.49
CA THR A 306 -9.34 28.34 -6.52
C THR A 306 -9.98 28.15 -5.15
N ALA A 307 -11.30 27.93 -5.06
CA ALA A 307 -11.97 27.64 -3.80
C ALA A 307 -11.42 26.36 -3.14
N ALA A 308 -11.18 25.31 -3.92
CA ALA A 308 -10.57 24.08 -3.44
C ALA A 308 -9.10 24.28 -2.98
N ALA A 309 -8.34 25.13 -3.67
CA ALA A 309 -6.98 25.50 -3.28
C ALA A 309 -6.96 26.27 -1.96
N VAL A 310 -7.85 27.26 -1.79
CA VAL A 310 -8.02 27.99 -0.52
C VAL A 310 -8.39 27.03 0.61
N PHE A 311 -9.33 26.10 0.37
CA PHE A 311 -9.66 25.05 1.35
C PHE A 311 -8.42 24.21 1.72
N GLY A 312 -7.63 23.78 0.73
CA GLY A 312 -6.38 23.07 0.96
C GLY A 312 -5.40 23.87 1.83
N LEU A 313 -5.18 25.15 1.50
CA LEU A 313 -4.27 26.05 2.21
C LEU A 313 -4.72 26.32 3.66
N VAL A 314 -6.02 26.54 3.88
CA VAL A 314 -6.59 26.64 5.23
C VAL A 314 -6.33 25.35 6.01
N GLY A 315 -6.50 24.20 5.36
CA GLY A 315 -6.15 22.89 5.92
C GLY A 315 -4.70 22.80 6.38
N LEU A 316 -3.75 23.24 5.55
CA LEU A 316 -2.32 23.28 5.91
C LEU A 316 -2.05 24.27 7.06
N GLY A 317 -2.69 25.43 7.05
CA GLY A 317 -2.62 26.39 8.16
C GLY A 317 -3.09 25.80 9.48
N ILE A 318 -4.19 25.02 9.46
CA ILE A 318 -4.69 24.29 10.64
C ILE A 318 -3.66 23.27 11.15
N MET A 319 -2.98 22.54 10.26
CA MET A 319 -1.94 21.59 10.65
C MET A 319 -0.75 22.30 11.32
N ALA A 320 -0.22 23.32 10.65
CA ALA A 320 0.95 24.07 11.10
C ALA A 320 0.72 24.76 12.46
N THR A 321 -0.52 25.17 12.74
CA THR A 321 -0.89 25.90 13.96
C THR A 321 -1.55 24.99 15.00
N PHE A 322 -2.80 24.58 14.79
CA PHE A 322 -3.61 23.87 15.80
C PHE A 322 -3.16 22.43 16.01
N SER A 323 -2.85 21.68 14.94
CA SER A 323 -2.37 20.31 15.12
C SER A 323 -1.04 20.28 15.86
N ARG A 324 -0.11 21.17 15.48
CA ARG A 324 1.15 21.36 16.21
C ARG A 324 0.93 21.77 17.66
N LYS A 325 0.17 22.85 17.92
CA LYS A 325 -0.08 23.35 19.29
C LYS A 325 -0.74 22.32 20.21
N THR A 326 -1.60 21.46 19.68
CA THR A 326 -2.36 20.49 20.49
C THR A 326 -1.71 19.11 20.55
N GLY A 327 -0.86 18.79 19.58
CA GLY A 327 -0.40 17.42 19.35
C GLY A 327 -1.51 16.49 18.87
N VAL A 328 -2.64 16.99 18.40
CA VAL A 328 -3.74 16.20 17.83
C VAL A 328 -3.72 16.39 16.33
N MET A 329 -4.14 15.40 15.56
CA MET A 329 -4.35 15.54 14.12
C MET A 329 -5.64 16.34 13.86
N VAL A 330 -5.62 17.63 14.17
CA VAL A 330 -6.79 18.52 14.18
C VAL A 330 -7.40 18.62 12.79
N HIS A 331 -6.56 18.75 11.76
CA HIS A 331 -7.05 18.74 10.39
C HIS A 331 -7.85 17.46 10.11
N CYS A 332 -7.28 16.28 10.40
CA CYS A 332 -7.94 15.00 10.11
C CYS A 332 -9.18 14.72 10.98
N THR A 333 -9.22 15.27 12.19
CA THR A 333 -10.27 14.98 13.20
C THR A 333 -11.38 16.03 13.28
N MET A 334 -11.20 17.22 12.69
CA MET A 334 -12.20 18.30 12.76
C MET A 334 -12.44 19.00 11.41
N TYR A 335 -11.47 19.03 10.50
CA TYR A 335 -11.59 19.80 9.25
C TYR A 335 -11.85 18.93 8.02
N CYS A 336 -11.07 17.87 7.84
CA CYS A 336 -11.11 17.03 6.65
C CYS A 336 -12.44 16.26 6.55
N PRO A 337 -13.24 16.49 5.49
CA PRO A 337 -14.56 15.88 5.34
C PRO A 337 -14.45 14.37 5.07
N ILE A 338 -13.43 13.96 4.31
CA ILE A 338 -13.17 12.56 3.95
C ILE A 338 -12.82 11.71 5.17
N GLY A 339 -12.26 12.32 6.21
CA GLY A 339 -11.97 11.58 7.43
C GLY A 339 -13.24 10.98 8.07
N LEU A 340 -14.37 11.71 8.07
CA LEU A 340 -15.63 11.22 8.60
C LEU A 340 -16.21 10.12 7.72
N VAL A 341 -16.20 10.33 6.41
CA VAL A 341 -16.60 9.34 5.41
C VAL A 341 -15.84 8.03 5.64
N GLY A 342 -14.52 8.10 5.82
CA GLY A 342 -13.68 6.92 6.04
C GLY A 342 -13.98 6.20 7.35
N ASN A 343 -14.30 6.94 8.42
CA ASN A 343 -14.69 6.33 9.69
C ASN A 343 -16.08 5.68 9.65
N LEU A 344 -17.01 6.21 8.84
CA LEU A 344 -18.34 5.64 8.67
C LEU A 344 -18.32 4.43 7.74
N LEU A 345 -17.79 4.59 6.52
CA LEU A 345 -17.70 3.52 5.52
C LEU A 345 -16.72 2.41 5.95
N GLY A 346 -15.68 2.76 6.70
CA GLY A 346 -14.75 1.80 7.26
C GLY A 346 -15.38 0.80 8.25
N LYS A 347 -16.62 1.05 8.72
CA LYS A 347 -17.39 0.05 9.48
C LYS A 347 -17.79 -1.16 8.63
N ILE A 348 -17.84 -1.04 7.31
CA ILE A 348 -18.10 -2.16 6.39
C ILE A 348 -16.91 -3.13 6.39
N SER A 349 -15.69 -2.58 6.45
CA SER A 349 -14.48 -3.39 6.56
C SER A 349 -14.51 -4.24 7.84
N PRO A 350 -14.02 -5.49 7.86
CA PRO A 350 -14.06 -6.37 9.03
C PRO A 350 -13.03 -6.04 10.12
N TRP A 351 -12.04 -5.19 9.84
CA TRP A 351 -10.97 -4.86 10.78
C TRP A 351 -11.50 -4.08 11.99
N ARG A 352 -11.17 -4.54 13.20
CA ARG A 352 -11.52 -3.84 14.45
C ARG A 352 -10.33 -3.79 15.39
N VAL A 353 -10.18 -2.68 16.10
CA VAL A 353 -9.39 -2.65 17.34
C VAL A 353 -10.34 -2.97 18.50
N ARG A 354 -9.96 -3.92 19.35
CA ARG A 354 -10.70 -4.30 20.55
C ARG A 354 -9.78 -4.26 21.77
N ILE A 355 -10.35 -3.88 22.89
CA ILE A 355 -9.70 -3.91 24.19
C ILE A 355 -10.30 -5.12 24.91
N GLY A 356 -9.45 -6.07 25.26
CA GLY A 356 -9.82 -7.32 25.91
C GLY A 356 -10.03 -7.17 27.41
N GLU A 357 -10.58 -8.23 27.99
CA GLU A 357 -10.76 -8.38 29.42
C GLU A 357 -9.41 -8.29 30.16
N GLY A 358 -9.41 -7.69 31.35
CA GLY A 358 -8.19 -7.40 32.11
C GLY A 358 -7.44 -6.13 31.70
N CYS A 359 -8.11 -5.19 31.01
CA CYS A 359 -7.62 -3.81 30.91
C CYS A 359 -7.72 -3.11 32.26
N ASP A 360 -6.64 -2.46 32.69
CA ASP A 360 -6.50 -1.77 33.97
C ASP A 360 -6.85 -0.27 33.90
N GLY A 361 -7.30 0.22 32.74
CA GLY A 361 -7.60 1.64 32.54
C GLY A 361 -6.38 2.58 32.59
N CYS A 362 -5.13 2.08 32.48
CA CYS A 362 -3.93 2.91 32.67
C CYS A 362 -3.77 4.08 31.66
N GLY A 363 -4.53 4.10 30.56
CA GLY A 363 -4.58 5.21 29.61
C GLY A 363 -3.32 5.44 28.77
N ARG A 364 -2.33 4.53 28.78
CA ARG A 364 -1.11 4.65 27.95
C ARG A 364 -1.43 4.68 26.46
N CYS A 365 -2.40 3.88 26.02
CA CYS A 365 -2.90 3.87 24.64
C CYS A 365 -3.56 5.22 24.26
N SER A 366 -4.25 5.87 25.20
CA SER A 366 -4.82 7.22 25.02
C SER A 366 -3.75 8.29 24.80
N ARG A 367 -2.62 8.20 25.52
CA ARG A 367 -1.50 9.16 25.43
C ARG A 367 -0.77 9.12 24.08
N VAL A 368 -0.90 8.05 23.31
CA VAL A 368 -0.33 7.96 21.95
C VAL A 368 -1.38 8.19 20.85
N CYS A 369 -2.66 8.26 21.20
CA CYS A 369 -3.76 8.37 20.24
C CYS A 369 -3.94 9.81 19.74
N ARG A 370 -3.26 10.16 18.65
CA ARG A 370 -3.35 11.47 17.98
C ARG A 370 -4.74 11.78 17.37
N TYR A 371 -5.61 10.78 17.29
CA TYR A 371 -7.00 10.91 16.81
C TYR A 371 -8.03 11.07 17.95
N LEU A 372 -7.59 11.03 19.21
CA LEU A 372 -8.46 11.12 20.40
C LEU A 372 -9.63 10.10 20.37
N ALA A 373 -9.33 8.87 19.96
CA ALA A 373 -10.30 7.77 19.82
C ALA A 373 -10.31 6.81 21.02
N LEU A 374 -9.53 7.08 22.06
CA LEU A 374 -9.36 6.23 23.24
C LEU A 374 -9.53 7.08 24.50
N THR A 375 -10.72 7.60 24.73
CA THR A 375 -11.08 8.27 25.99
C THR A 375 -11.31 7.24 27.10
N PRO A 376 -11.33 7.63 28.39
CA PRO A 376 -11.68 6.69 29.47
C PRO A 376 -12.98 5.92 29.19
N ALA A 377 -14.03 6.62 28.76
CA ALA A 377 -15.31 6.00 28.38
C ALA A 377 -15.21 5.02 27.20
N ASP A 378 -14.23 5.18 26.31
CA ASP A 378 -13.98 4.21 25.22
C ASP A 378 -13.24 2.97 25.74
N LEU A 379 -12.34 3.14 26.73
CA LEU A 379 -11.68 2.02 27.40
C LEU A 379 -12.71 1.15 28.14
N ASP A 380 -13.64 1.79 28.87
CA ASP A 380 -14.73 1.11 29.59
C ASP A 380 -15.65 0.35 28.63
N LYS A 381 -15.87 0.88 27.43
CA LYS A 381 -16.66 0.23 26.37
C LYS A 381 -15.91 -0.89 25.64
N GLY A 382 -14.63 -1.12 25.95
CA GLY A 382 -13.82 -2.14 25.31
C GLY A 382 -13.48 -1.88 23.83
N ARG A 383 -13.71 -0.66 23.32
CA ARG A 383 -13.52 -0.33 21.90
C ARG A 383 -13.24 1.16 21.69
N PRO A 384 -12.44 1.52 20.67
CA PRO A 384 -12.18 2.92 20.39
C PRO A 384 -13.42 3.63 19.83
N GLY A 385 -13.45 4.96 20.01
CA GLY A 385 -14.46 5.84 19.45
C GLY A 385 -14.38 5.98 17.93
N LEU A 386 -15.35 6.70 17.35
CA LEU A 386 -15.55 6.83 15.90
C LEU A 386 -14.32 7.37 15.15
N SER A 387 -13.50 8.21 15.76
CA SER A 387 -12.31 8.80 15.12
C SER A 387 -11.14 7.82 14.95
N CYS A 388 -11.28 6.55 15.37
CA CYS A 388 -10.24 5.55 15.18
C CYS A 388 -9.95 5.30 13.70
N THR A 389 -8.67 5.39 13.33
CA THR A 389 -8.18 5.17 11.96
C THR A 389 -7.37 3.89 11.80
N LEU A 390 -7.49 2.94 12.74
CA LEU A 390 -6.74 1.67 12.73
C LEU A 390 -5.21 1.83 12.56
N CYS A 391 -4.65 2.97 12.98
CA CYS A 391 -3.22 3.26 12.77
C CYS A 391 -2.26 2.32 13.51
N GLY A 392 -2.76 1.60 14.51
CA GLY A 392 -1.98 0.63 15.27
C GLY A 392 -1.01 1.21 16.30
N ASP A 393 -0.90 2.54 16.45
CA ASP A 393 -0.01 3.20 17.43
C ASP A 393 -0.31 2.74 18.87
N CYS A 394 -1.58 2.49 19.17
CA CYS A 394 -2.04 2.03 20.49
C CYS A 394 -1.66 0.58 20.80
N LEU A 395 -1.48 -0.28 19.80
CA LEU A 395 -1.24 -1.72 19.97
C LEU A 395 0.09 -1.98 20.68
N SER A 396 1.13 -1.23 20.31
CA SER A 396 2.47 -1.33 20.89
C SER A 396 2.64 -0.52 22.18
N ALA A 397 1.70 0.39 22.48
CA ALA A 397 1.74 1.21 23.69
C ALA A 397 1.11 0.54 24.92
N CYS A 398 0.34 -0.54 24.73
CA CYS A 398 -0.29 -1.27 25.82
C CYS A 398 0.69 -2.29 26.42
N PRO A 399 1.13 -2.11 27.69
CA PRO A 399 2.14 -2.98 28.29
C PRO A 399 1.62 -4.41 28.50
N GLY A 400 0.33 -4.55 28.84
CA GLY A 400 -0.30 -5.86 29.05
C GLY A 400 -0.84 -6.52 27.78
N GLY A 401 -0.59 -5.95 26.58
CA GLY A 401 -1.09 -6.51 25.31
C GLY A 401 -2.63 -6.64 25.23
N ARG A 402 -3.37 -5.89 26.05
CA ARG A 402 -4.83 -6.01 26.17
C ARG A 402 -5.59 -5.36 25.02
N ILE A 403 -4.94 -4.48 24.25
CA ILE A 403 -5.52 -3.89 23.02
C ILE A 403 -4.94 -4.58 21.79
N GLY A 404 -5.80 -5.08 20.92
CA GLY A 404 -5.40 -5.88 19.77
C GLY A 404 -6.22 -5.57 18.53
N LEU A 405 -5.64 -5.86 17.37
CA LEU A 405 -6.41 -5.94 16.15
C LEU A 405 -7.22 -7.25 16.11
N ARG A 406 -8.37 -7.21 15.47
CA ARG A 406 -9.32 -8.32 15.32
C ARG A 406 -9.85 -8.35 13.89
N PHE A 407 -10.01 -9.56 13.39
CA PHE A 407 -10.64 -9.88 12.12
C PHE A 407 -11.38 -11.22 12.31
N PRO A 408 -12.60 -11.39 11.77
CA PRO A 408 -13.37 -12.62 11.93
C PRO A 408 -12.59 -13.88 11.49
N GLY A 409 -12.50 -14.88 12.36
CA GLY A 409 -11.79 -16.13 12.08
C GLY A 409 -10.26 -16.07 12.23
N LEU A 410 -9.68 -14.93 12.60
CA LEU A 410 -8.23 -14.81 12.84
C LEU A 410 -7.91 -14.59 14.32
N SER A 411 -6.79 -15.17 14.75
CA SER A 411 -6.20 -14.85 16.06
C SER A 411 -5.76 -13.37 16.09
N PRO A 412 -5.60 -12.77 17.29
CA PRO A 412 -5.10 -11.40 17.44
C PRO A 412 -3.81 -11.12 16.67
N GLU A 413 -2.88 -12.07 16.74
CA GLU A 413 -1.56 -11.96 16.12
C GLU A 413 -1.66 -12.14 14.60
N ALA A 414 -2.43 -13.13 14.13
CA ALA A 414 -2.67 -13.31 12.70
C ALA A 414 -3.39 -12.10 12.07
N ALA A 415 -4.37 -11.52 12.77
CA ALA A 415 -5.05 -10.31 12.33
C ALA A 415 -4.07 -9.12 12.21
N ARG A 416 -3.18 -8.94 13.20
CA ARG A 416 -2.13 -7.92 13.16
C ARG A 416 -1.20 -8.10 11.96
N GLN A 417 -0.72 -9.32 11.73
CA GLN A 417 0.13 -9.66 10.60
C GLN A 417 -0.55 -9.39 9.26
N ALA A 418 -1.79 -9.88 9.09
CA ALA A 418 -2.54 -9.72 7.86
C ALA A 418 -2.85 -8.24 7.56
N PHE A 419 -3.26 -7.45 8.55
CA PHE A 419 -3.54 -6.03 8.36
C PHE A 419 -2.29 -5.25 7.98
N PHE A 420 -1.18 -5.44 8.69
CA PHE A 420 0.05 -4.71 8.37
C PHE A 420 0.62 -5.13 7.02
N ALA A 421 0.58 -6.42 6.66
CA ALA A 421 0.96 -6.87 5.34
C ALA A 421 0.11 -6.22 4.24
N LEU A 422 -1.21 -6.20 4.41
CA LEU A 422 -2.14 -5.60 3.45
C LEU A 422 -1.94 -4.08 3.32
N VAL A 423 -1.93 -3.34 4.42
CA VAL A 423 -1.83 -1.88 4.38
C VAL A 423 -0.46 -1.40 3.90
N VAL A 424 0.61 -2.13 4.22
CA VAL A 424 1.97 -1.85 3.71
C VAL A 424 2.07 -2.19 2.23
N ALA A 425 1.46 -3.27 1.76
CA ALA A 425 1.40 -3.57 0.34
C ALA A 425 0.66 -2.47 -0.43
N LEU A 426 -0.52 -2.05 0.05
CA LEU A 426 -1.25 -0.93 -0.53
C LEU A 426 -0.44 0.37 -0.48
N HIS A 427 0.32 0.62 0.58
CA HIS A 427 1.22 1.77 0.66
C HIS A 427 2.31 1.72 -0.41
N ALA A 428 2.95 0.56 -0.63
CA ALA A 428 3.94 0.38 -1.68
C ALA A 428 3.34 0.53 -3.09
N VAL A 429 2.13 0.01 -3.29
CA VAL A 429 1.36 0.22 -4.53
C VAL A 429 1.13 1.70 -4.73
N PHE A 430 0.61 2.40 -3.72
CA PHE A 430 0.37 3.83 -3.75
C PHE A 430 1.65 4.59 -4.01
N LEU A 431 2.80 4.19 -3.46
CA LEU A 431 4.08 4.84 -3.74
C LEU A 431 4.53 4.67 -5.20
N GLY A 432 4.32 3.48 -5.79
CA GLY A 432 4.67 3.20 -7.19
C GLY A 432 3.75 3.85 -8.22
N VAL A 433 2.48 4.07 -7.85
CA VAL A 433 1.49 4.75 -8.71
C VAL A 433 1.28 6.22 -8.33
N ALA A 434 1.85 6.69 -7.20
CA ALA A 434 1.61 8.00 -6.61
C ALA A 434 2.07 9.09 -7.56
N ARG A 435 1.09 9.73 -8.18
CA ARG A 435 1.25 10.80 -9.14
C ARG A 435 0.04 11.72 -9.10
N ILE A 436 0.18 12.87 -9.74
CA ILE A 436 -0.89 13.83 -10.06
C ILE A 436 -1.02 13.89 -11.57
#